data_AF-A0A1G3ZK60-F1
#
_entry.id   AF-A0A1G3ZK60-F1
#
_cell.length_a   1.000
_cell.length_b   1.000
_cell.length_c   1.000
_cell.angle_alpha   90.00
_cell.angle_beta   90.00
_cell.angle_gamma   90.00
#
_symmetry.space_group_name_H-M   'P 1'
#
loop_
_entity.id
_entity.type
_entity.pdbx_description
1 polymer ?
#
loop_
_entity_poly.entity_id
_entity_poly.type
_entity_poly.pdbx_seq_one_letter_code
_entity_poly.pdbx_strand_id
1 'polypeptide(L)'
;MMAFALATSPLTHTWSRRAEYRADWFALETTRDAAAFESAMRKLAGQNLADMEPHPLVEFLFHDHPALSKRIAKAGQWRQGEGV
;
A
#
# COMPACT_ATOMS: atom_id res chain seq x y z
N MET A 1 18.91 6.90 21.31
CA MET A 1 18.73 6.62 19.87
C MET A 1 17.45 5.83 19.58
N MET A 2 17.16 4.74 20.30
CA MET A 2 15.97 3.88 20.06
C MET A 2 14.61 4.56 20.38
N ALA A 3 14.52 5.31 21.47
CA ALA A 3 13.29 6.03 21.85
C ALA A 3 12.91 7.15 20.87
N PHE A 4 13.91 7.82 20.28
CA PHE A 4 13.68 8.84 19.26
C PHE A 4 13.11 8.22 17.97
N ALA A 5 13.67 7.09 17.52
CA ALA A 5 13.17 6.39 16.34
C ALA A 5 11.73 5.88 16.54
N LEU A 6 11.38 5.35 17.72
CA LEU A 6 10.01 4.93 18.03
C LEU A 6 9.01 6.09 18.10
N ALA A 7 9.47 7.27 18.54
CA ALA A 7 8.63 8.47 18.61
C ALA A 7 8.38 9.09 17.22
N THR A 8 9.35 9.01 16.32
CA THR A 8 9.23 9.57 14.96
C THR A 8 8.71 8.57 13.92
N SER A 9 8.75 7.26 14.21
CA SER A 9 8.34 6.21 13.27
C SER A 9 6.90 6.34 12.75
N PRO A 10 5.88 6.74 13.54
CA PRO A 10 4.53 6.88 13.00
C PRO A 10 4.45 8.00 11.94
N LEU A 11 5.25 9.06 12.10
CA LEU A 11 5.32 10.18 11.14
C LEU A 11 6.02 9.75 9.84
N THR A 12 7.10 8.98 9.94
CA THR A 12 7.81 8.49 8.75
C THR A 12 7.01 7.42 8.02
N HIS A 13 6.35 6.51 8.74
CA HIS A 13 5.50 5.47 8.15
C HIS A 13 4.26 6.08 7.48
N THR A 14 3.64 7.11 8.06
CA THR A 14 2.50 7.81 7.41
C THR A 14 2.91 8.51 6.12
N TRP A 15 4.08 9.16 6.11
CA TRP A 15 4.64 9.77 4.89
C TRP A 15 4.92 8.72 3.81
N SER A 16 5.55 7.61 4.19
CA SER A 16 5.82 6.47 3.29
C SER A 16 4.51 5.93 2.68
N ARG A 17 3.49 5.66 3.51
CA ARG A 17 2.17 5.22 3.04
C ARG A 17 1.54 6.20 2.05
N ARG A 18 1.70 7.52 2.26
CA ARG A 18 1.20 8.55 1.33
C ARG A 18 1.91 8.49 -0.02
N ALA A 19 3.22 8.26 -0.01
CA ALA A 19 4.02 8.11 -1.23
C ALA A 19 3.62 6.86 -2.02
N GLU A 20 3.44 5.72 -1.35
CA GLU A 20 2.95 4.47 -1.97
C GLU A 20 1.61 4.67 -2.67
N TYR A 21 0.64 5.33 -2.02
CA TYR A 21 -0.66 5.61 -2.65
C TYR A 21 -0.56 6.50 -3.89
N ARG A 22 0.39 7.44 -3.93
CA ARG A 22 0.62 8.27 -5.11
C ARG A 22 1.28 7.47 -6.23
N ALA A 23 2.20 6.57 -5.90
CA ALA A 23 2.83 5.69 -6.86
C ALA A 23 1.80 4.73 -7.49
N ASP A 24 0.90 4.16 -6.69
CA ASP A 24 -0.18 3.30 -7.17
C ASP A 24 -1.10 4.05 -8.14
N TRP A 25 -1.49 5.26 -7.79
CA TRP A 25 -2.31 6.12 -8.63
C TRP A 25 -1.62 6.45 -9.96
N PHE A 26 -0.35 6.87 -9.90
CA PHE A 26 0.45 7.15 -11.09
C PHE A 26 0.57 5.92 -12.00
N ALA A 27 0.79 4.73 -11.42
CA ALA A 27 0.85 3.48 -12.18
C ALA A 27 -0.49 3.20 -12.89
N LEU A 28 -1.61 3.31 -12.19
CA LEU A 28 -2.94 3.11 -12.75
C LEU A 28 -3.29 4.12 -13.85
N GLU A 29 -2.96 5.40 -13.67
CA GLU A 29 -3.17 6.42 -14.69
C GLU A 29 -2.31 6.23 -15.94
N THR A 30 -1.08 5.76 -15.75
CA THR A 30 -0.11 5.58 -16.84
C THR A 30 -0.40 4.31 -17.65
N THR A 31 -0.69 3.19 -16.98
CA THR A 31 -0.93 1.91 -17.67
C THR A 31 -2.37 1.73 -18.11
N ARG A 32 -3.31 2.40 -17.43
CA ARG A 32 -4.77 2.24 -17.60
C ARG A 32 -5.24 0.79 -17.46
N ASP A 33 -4.48 -0.05 -16.76
CA ASP A 33 -4.76 -1.47 -16.59
C ASP A 33 -4.73 -1.85 -15.10
N ALA A 34 -5.89 -1.76 -14.46
CA ALA A 34 -6.08 -2.15 -13.07
C ALA A 34 -5.92 -3.67 -12.86
N ALA A 35 -6.21 -4.50 -13.87
CA ALA A 35 -6.11 -5.95 -13.76
C ALA A 35 -4.64 -6.40 -13.76
N ALA A 36 -3.81 -5.78 -14.60
CA ALA A 36 -2.36 -5.98 -14.58
C ALA A 36 -1.75 -5.54 -13.26
N PHE A 37 -2.18 -4.39 -12.72
CA PHE A 37 -1.76 -3.91 -11.40
C PHE A 37 -2.11 -4.91 -10.29
N GLU A 38 -3.36 -5.36 -10.21
CA GLU A 38 -3.82 -6.36 -9.23
C GLU A 38 -3.04 -7.69 -9.35
N SER A 39 -2.79 -8.15 -10.57
CA SER A 39 -1.99 -9.35 -10.84
C SER A 39 -0.54 -9.21 -10.36
N ALA A 40 0.09 -8.06 -10.63
CA ALA A 40 1.45 -7.77 -10.18
C ALA A 40 1.54 -7.76 -8.64
N MET A 41 0.58 -7.11 -7.98
CA MET A 41 0.52 -7.03 -6.51
C MET A 41 0.33 -8.41 -5.87
N ARG A 42 -0.55 -9.25 -6.42
CA ARG A 42 -0.73 -10.63 -5.94
C ARG A 42 0.52 -11.49 -6.13
N LYS A 43 1.19 -11.37 -7.28
CA LYS A 43 2.45 -12.09 -7.54
C LYS A 43 3.53 -11.68 -6.55
N LEU A 44 3.68 -10.38 -6.31
CA LEU A 44 4.66 -9.85 -5.37
C LEU A 44 4.39 -10.32 -3.94
N ALA A 45 3.12 -10.34 -3.52
CA ALA A 45 2.74 -10.88 -2.22
C ALA A 45 3.08 -12.38 -2.09
N GLY A 46 2.75 -13.17 -3.11
CA GLY A 46 3.06 -14.60 -3.14
C GLY A 46 4.56 -14.89 -3.11
N GLN A 47 5.36 -14.11 -3.85
CA GLN A 47 6.81 -14.26 -3.87
C GLN A 47 7.47 -13.88 -2.54
N ASN A 48 6.92 -12.89 -1.84
CA ASN A 48 7.47 -12.42 -0.57
C ASN A 48 6.82 -13.06 0.67
N LEU A 49 5.89 -14.00 0.48
CA LEU A 49 5.07 -14.59 1.56
C LEU A 49 4.43 -13.50 2.45
N ALA A 50 4.01 -12.41 1.81
CA ALA A 50 3.49 -11.25 2.51
C ALA A 50 2.11 -11.55 3.12
N ASP A 51 1.89 -11.09 4.35
CA ASP A 51 0.55 -11.09 4.94
C ASP A 51 -0.34 -10.10 4.18
N MET A 52 -1.43 -10.61 3.63
CA MET A 52 -2.39 -9.82 2.86
C MET A 52 -3.32 -9.00 3.75
N GLU A 53 -3.57 -9.45 4.98
CA GLU A 53 -4.52 -8.83 5.91
C GLU A 53 -3.93 -8.73 7.33
N PRO A 54 -2.81 -7.99 7.49
CA PRO A 54 -2.24 -7.76 8.81
C PRO A 54 -3.25 -7.00 9.69
N HIS A 55 -3.22 -7.30 10.99
CA HIS A 55 -4.09 -6.61 11.94
C HIS A 55 -3.83 -5.08 11.90
N PRO A 56 -4.86 -4.21 11.87
CA PRO A 56 -4.70 -2.78 11.64
C PRO A 56 -3.73 -2.06 12.60
N LEU A 57 -3.66 -2.49 13.86
CA LEU A 57 -2.72 -1.95 14.84
C LEU A 57 -1.25 -2.32 14.52
N VAL A 58 -1.02 -3.53 14.02
CA VAL A 58 0.32 -4.00 13.63
C VAL A 58 0.77 -3.26 12.37
N GLU A 59 -0.12 -3.10 11.39
CA GLU A 59 0.15 -2.31 10.18
C GLU A 59 0.49 -0.86 10.53
N PHE A 60 -0.25 -0.23 11.45
CA PHE A 60 -0.02 1.15 11.82
C PHE A 60 1.35 1.38 12.47
N LEU A 61 1.70 0.50 13.42
CA LEU A 61 2.90 0.65 14.25
C LEU A 61 4.18 0.13 13.58
N PHE A 62 4.10 -0.96 12.82
CA PHE A 62 5.26 -1.71 12.35
C PHE A 62 5.41 -1.78 10.83
N HIS A 63 4.38 -1.44 10.04
CA HIS A 63 4.49 -1.44 8.58
C HIS A 63 4.69 -0.04 8.00
N ASP A 64 5.76 0.09 7.20
CA ASP A 64 6.08 1.31 6.44
C ASP A 64 5.18 1.52 5.23
N HIS A 65 4.42 0.49 4.86
CA HIS A 65 3.60 0.43 3.65
C HIS A 65 2.20 -0.08 3.98
N PRO A 66 1.16 0.35 3.24
CA PRO A 66 -0.19 -0.16 3.46
C PRO A 66 -0.28 -1.63 3.02
N ALA A 67 -1.19 -2.37 3.65
CA ALA A 67 -1.45 -3.76 3.27
C ALA A 67 -1.73 -3.90 1.76
N LEU A 68 -1.21 -4.96 1.14
CA LEU A 68 -1.39 -5.23 -0.29
C LEU A 68 -2.88 -5.33 -0.67
N SER A 69 -3.71 -5.89 0.21
CA SER A 69 -5.18 -5.93 0.07
C SER A 69 -5.79 -4.55 -0.11
N LYS A 70 -5.37 -3.54 0.68
CA LYS A 70 -5.86 -2.15 0.57
C LYS A 70 -5.46 -1.51 -0.75
N ARG A 71 -4.25 -1.79 -1.24
CA ARG A 71 -3.76 -1.29 -2.53
C ARG A 71 -4.56 -1.89 -3.69
N ILE A 72 -4.85 -3.19 -3.63
CA ILE A 72 -5.70 -3.88 -4.61
C ILE A 72 -7.15 -3.34 -4.56
N ALA A 73 -7.73 -3.17 -3.37
CA ALA A 73 -9.07 -2.61 -3.23
C ALA A 73 -9.17 -1.21 -3.85
N LYS A 74 -8.15 -0.37 -3.64
CA LYS A 74 -8.07 0.98 -4.22
C LYS A 74 -7.94 0.97 -5.74
N ALA A 75 -7.18 0.03 -6.31
CA ALA A 75 -7.16 -0.19 -7.75
C ALA A 75 -8.53 -0.62 -8.30
N GLY A 76 -9.28 -1.41 -7.52
CA GLY A 76 -10.67 -1.77 -7.83
C GLY A 76 -11.60 -0.55 -7.87
N GLN A 77 -11.50 0.35 -6.88
CA GLN A 77 -12.25 1.61 -6.83
C GLN A 77 -11.90 2.55 -8.00
N TRP A 78 -10.61 2.65 -8.33
CA TRP A 78 -10.13 3.40 -9.50
C TRP A 78 -10.81 2.92 -10.79
N ARG A 79 -10.93 1.59 -10.98
CA ARG A 79 -11.60 1.00 -12.15
C ARG A 79 -13.09 1.32 -12.21
N GLN A 80 -13.74 1.50 -11.07
CA GLN A 80 -15.18 1.79 -10.97
C GLN A 80 -15.53 3.27 -11.15
N GLY A 81 -14.53 4.14 -11.40
CA GLY A 81 -14.77 5.57 -11.67
C GLY A 81 -14.93 6.42 -10.41
N GLU A 82 -14.65 5.90 -9.22
CA GLU A 82 -14.66 6.65 -7.95
C GLU A 82 -13.35 7.44 -7.72
N GLY A 83 -12.55 7.61 -8.78
CA GLY A 83 -11.26 8.28 -8.73
C GLY A 83 -11.38 9.81 -8.62
N VAL A 84 -11.76 10.32 -7.45
CA VAL A 84 -11.61 11.73 -7.03
C VAL A 84 -10.65 11.81 -5.84
#